data_AF-A0A3M1JW20-F1
#
_entry.id   AF-A0A3M1JW20-F1
#
_cell.length_a   1.000
_cell.length_b   1.000
_cell.length_c   1.000
_cell.angle_alpha   90.00
_cell.angle_beta   90.00
_cell.angle_gamma   90.00
#
_symmetry.space_group_name_H-M   'P 1'
#
loop_
_entity.id
_entity.type
_entity.pdbx_description
1 polymer ?
#
loop_
_entity_poly.entity_id
_entity_poly.type
_entity_poly.pdbx_seq_one_letter_code
_entity_poly.pdbx_strand_id
1 'polypeptide(L)'
;AEGGYKSFFFELTIGVPGEGDPLGPDEYGYYIYDSGDFMYTSAPNYNWVEIDNRIGGPGTDIQLYDSGNNQDDIKVVSLPFPFTFYGTAYDLITVSSNGWIAMGETTLKSFRNYPIPGAGGPSPMIAAFWDDLKVSGAGKVFSYYDEPGHRFIVEWSGVQTYQQSSQEDFEVIFRDPTYFLTPTGDGEILIQYKTFNNTSYNGGGPQNHGNYCTIGIEDASAVVGLQYTFNNEYPTAAMPLGNETALMITTRGGSVRVYGDVNQDDELDIFDLQTLANYLLDNDPSVLSPFMADINSDGRVDLIDLITMFQAILNEE
;
A
#
# COMPACT_ATOMS: atom_id res chain seq x y z
N ALA A 1 45.00 -12.15 21.07
CA ALA A 1 44.31 -11.93 19.79
C ALA A 1 42.84 -12.22 20.06
N GLU A 2 42.06 -11.17 20.31
CA GLU A 2 40.62 -11.32 20.56
C GLU A 2 39.96 -11.74 19.24
N GLY A 3 39.34 -12.92 19.25
CA GLY A 3 38.60 -13.44 18.13
C GLY A 3 37.33 -12.62 17.93
N GLY A 4 37.39 -11.65 17.03
CA GLY A 4 36.21 -10.91 16.59
C GLY A 4 35.34 -11.80 15.71
N TYR A 5 34.13 -12.10 16.19
CA TYR A 5 33.08 -12.63 15.32
C TYR A 5 32.65 -11.52 14.36
N LYS A 6 32.61 -11.82 13.06
CA LYS A 6 32.07 -10.93 12.04
C LYS A 6 30.81 -11.59 11.51
N SER A 7 29.66 -11.09 11.94
CA SER A 7 28.38 -11.50 11.39
C SER A 7 28.18 -10.84 10.03
N PHE A 8 27.71 -11.61 9.05
CA PHE A 8 27.23 -11.10 7.78
C PHE A 8 25.82 -11.63 7.59
N PHE A 9 24.91 -10.73 7.23
CA PHE A 9 23.59 -11.10 6.77
C PHE A 9 23.65 -11.25 5.24
N PHE A 10 23.06 -12.32 4.74
CA PHE A 10 22.85 -12.51 3.31
C PHE A 10 21.40 -12.92 3.11
N GLU A 11 20.81 -12.43 2.04
CA GLU A 11 19.48 -12.87 1.64
C GLU A 11 19.61 -14.17 0.86
N LEU A 12 18.92 -15.20 1.32
CA LEU A 12 18.76 -16.45 0.61
C LEU A 12 17.33 -16.49 0.08
N THR A 13 17.16 -16.37 -1.22
CA THR A 13 15.86 -16.60 -1.85
C THR A 13 15.53 -18.09 -1.73
N ILE A 14 14.56 -18.43 -0.88
CA ILE A 14 14.06 -19.80 -0.73
C ILE A 14 12.80 -19.93 -1.58
N GLY A 15 12.95 -20.39 -2.82
CA GLY A 15 11.84 -20.64 -3.73
C GLY A 15 11.58 -19.52 -4.73
N VAL A 16 10.41 -19.56 -5.37
CA VAL A 16 9.90 -18.51 -6.25
C VAL A 16 8.73 -17.87 -5.51
N PRO A 17 8.71 -16.55 -5.32
CA PRO A 17 7.63 -15.89 -4.59
C PRO A 17 6.29 -16.14 -5.30
N GLY A 18 5.28 -16.51 -4.51
CA GLY A 18 3.90 -16.68 -4.93
C GLY A 18 3.06 -15.43 -4.65
N GLU A 19 1.77 -15.49 -4.97
CA GLU A 19 0.82 -14.37 -4.81
C GLU A 19 0.60 -13.93 -3.36
N GLY A 20 0.93 -14.77 -2.36
CA GLY A 20 0.87 -14.42 -0.95
C GLY A 20 2.24 -14.09 -0.34
N ASP A 21 3.24 -13.82 -1.19
CA ASP A 21 4.54 -13.30 -0.80
C ASP A 21 4.68 -11.85 -1.29
N PRO A 22 5.36 -10.96 -0.54
CA PRO A 22 5.50 -9.57 -0.92
C PRO A 22 6.30 -9.39 -2.21
N LEU A 23 5.91 -8.38 -2.98
CA LEU A 23 6.68 -7.91 -4.13
C LEU A 23 7.94 -7.18 -3.67
N GLY A 24 9.10 -7.64 -4.12
CA GLY A 24 10.40 -7.01 -3.86
C GLY A 24 11.40 -7.98 -3.19
N PRO A 25 12.46 -7.44 -2.56
CA PRO A 25 12.78 -6.03 -2.51
C PRO A 25 13.24 -5.46 -3.87
N ASP A 26 13.16 -4.15 -4.06
CA ASP A 26 13.98 -3.50 -5.10
C ASP A 26 15.45 -3.37 -4.68
N GLU A 27 16.30 -2.80 -5.55
CA GLU A 27 17.74 -2.65 -5.29
C GLU A 27 18.05 -1.77 -4.06
N TYR A 28 17.12 -0.89 -3.66
CA TYR A 28 17.28 -0.06 -2.46
C TYR A 28 16.86 -0.80 -1.18
N GLY A 29 15.82 -1.64 -1.27
CA GLY A 29 15.32 -2.44 -0.15
C GLY A 29 13.84 -2.23 0.17
N TYR A 30 13.06 -1.57 -0.69
CA TYR A 30 11.61 -1.49 -0.50
C TYR A 30 10.92 -2.78 -0.89
N TYR A 31 9.89 -3.14 -0.14
CA TYR A 31 8.90 -4.17 -0.45
C TYR A 31 7.53 -3.51 -0.63
N ILE A 32 6.67 -4.13 -1.42
CA ILE A 32 5.22 -3.87 -1.43
C ILE A 32 4.54 -5.13 -0.91
N TYR A 33 3.91 -5.02 0.26
CA TYR A 33 3.00 -6.03 0.79
C TYR A 33 1.58 -5.69 0.39
N ASP A 34 0.85 -6.65 -0.14
CA ASP A 34 -0.58 -6.50 -0.39
C ASP A 34 -1.41 -7.11 0.74
N SER A 35 -2.70 -6.78 0.81
CA SER A 35 -3.61 -7.28 1.85
C SER A 35 -3.86 -8.80 1.77
N GLY A 36 -3.37 -9.47 0.73
CA GLY A 36 -3.31 -10.91 0.55
C GLY A 36 -2.02 -11.56 1.09
N ASP A 37 -1.02 -10.80 1.53
CA ASP A 37 0.23 -11.32 2.12
C ASP A 37 0.07 -11.73 3.60
N PHE A 38 -0.97 -12.50 3.91
CA PHE A 38 -1.42 -12.79 5.29
C PHE A 38 -0.33 -13.41 6.20
N MET A 39 0.69 -14.02 5.63
CA MET A 39 1.81 -14.60 6.38
C MET A 39 2.82 -13.58 6.89
N TYR A 40 2.69 -12.30 6.52
CA TYR A 40 3.67 -11.27 6.83
C TYR A 40 3.09 -10.21 7.78
N THR A 41 3.87 -9.82 8.79
CA THR A 41 3.43 -8.83 9.79
C THR A 41 3.21 -7.45 9.17
N SER A 42 3.92 -7.16 8.08
CA SER A 42 3.83 -5.90 7.34
C SER A 42 2.66 -5.84 6.36
N ALA A 43 1.95 -6.96 6.14
CA ALA A 43 0.77 -6.97 5.29
C ALA A 43 -0.34 -6.08 5.90
N PRO A 44 -0.91 -5.15 5.13
CA PRO A 44 -1.91 -4.23 5.64
C PRO A 44 -3.29 -4.90 5.74
N ASN A 45 -4.05 -4.53 6.76
CA ASN A 45 -5.50 -4.69 6.73
C ASN A 45 -6.13 -3.43 6.11
N TYR A 46 -7.10 -3.61 5.22
CA TYR A 46 -7.90 -2.50 4.74
C TYR A 46 -8.70 -1.89 5.91
N ASN A 47 -8.52 -0.60 6.12
CA ASN A 47 -9.19 0.20 7.15
C ASN A 47 -9.25 1.66 6.69
N TRP A 48 -10.26 1.96 5.86
CA TRP A 48 -10.44 3.27 5.23
C TRP A 48 -10.46 4.43 6.24
N VAL A 49 -9.70 5.49 5.97
CA VAL A 49 -9.74 6.73 6.73
C VAL A 49 -10.45 7.81 5.92
N GLU A 50 -11.73 8.01 6.21
CA GLU A 50 -12.52 9.03 5.52
C GLU A 50 -12.08 10.45 5.89
N ILE A 51 -11.49 11.20 4.95
CA ILE A 51 -11.07 12.60 5.15
C ILE A 51 -11.82 13.60 4.27
N ASP A 52 -12.72 13.18 3.40
CA ASP A 52 -13.56 14.09 2.62
C ASP A 52 -14.53 14.88 3.53
N ASN A 53 -14.27 16.19 3.66
CA ASN A 53 -15.07 17.09 4.48
C ASN A 53 -16.51 17.30 3.98
N ARG A 54 -16.82 16.91 2.74
CA ARG A 54 -18.18 16.98 2.17
C ARG A 54 -19.08 15.89 2.74
N ILE A 55 -18.49 14.78 3.21
CA ILE A 55 -19.20 13.64 3.81
C ILE A 55 -18.82 13.39 5.27
N GLY A 56 -18.14 14.35 5.92
CA GLY A 56 -17.92 14.38 7.36
C GLY A 56 -16.49 14.06 7.81
N GLY A 57 -15.55 13.88 6.88
CA GLY A 57 -14.13 13.72 7.19
C GLY A 57 -13.46 15.03 7.64
N PRO A 58 -12.30 14.97 8.31
CA PRO A 58 -11.61 16.16 8.84
C PRO A 58 -10.68 16.86 7.83
N GLY A 59 -10.57 16.35 6.60
CA GLY A 59 -9.61 16.83 5.61
C GLY A 59 -9.95 18.17 4.97
N THR A 60 -8.97 18.71 4.25
CA THR A 60 -9.12 19.96 3.49
C THR A 60 -8.90 19.71 2.01
N ASP A 61 -9.79 20.22 1.17
CA ASP A 61 -9.68 20.16 -0.29
C ASP A 61 -8.46 20.96 -0.75
N ILE A 62 -7.51 20.29 -1.41
CA ILE A 62 -6.25 20.90 -1.88
C ILE A 62 -6.42 21.72 -3.17
N GLN A 63 -7.65 21.84 -3.68
CA GLN A 63 -8.06 22.70 -4.79
C GLN A 63 -7.45 22.29 -6.13
N LEU A 64 -7.36 21.00 -6.40
CA LEU A 64 -7.05 20.48 -7.73
C LEU A 64 -8.29 20.52 -8.62
N TYR A 65 -8.09 20.93 -9.87
CA TYR A 65 -9.17 21.00 -10.86
C TYR A 65 -8.74 20.30 -12.14
N ASP A 66 -9.43 19.20 -12.46
CA ASP A 66 -9.23 18.47 -13.71
C ASP A 66 -10.57 18.03 -14.31
N SER A 67 -10.88 18.54 -15.51
CA SER A 67 -12.06 18.10 -16.27
C SER A 67 -11.71 17.17 -17.44
N GLY A 68 -10.45 16.73 -17.51
CA GLY A 68 -9.83 15.96 -18.57
C GLY A 68 -9.29 16.78 -19.74
N ASN A 69 -8.63 16.11 -20.69
CA ASN A 69 -8.11 16.67 -21.95
C ASN A 69 -7.13 17.86 -21.75
N ASN A 70 -5.96 17.58 -21.16
CA ASN A 70 -4.85 18.51 -20.89
C ASN A 70 -5.14 19.61 -19.85
N GLN A 71 -6.16 19.44 -19.00
CA GLN A 71 -6.41 20.33 -17.84
C GLN A 71 -5.76 19.81 -16.55
N ASP A 72 -4.85 18.85 -16.70
CA ASP A 72 -4.10 18.20 -15.64
C ASP A 72 -3.56 19.23 -14.64
N ASP A 73 -3.82 18.97 -13.36
CA ASP A 73 -3.39 19.86 -12.30
C ASP A 73 -2.59 19.15 -11.23
N ILE A 74 -1.71 19.93 -10.61
CA ILE A 74 -0.82 19.49 -9.55
C ILE A 74 -0.78 20.53 -8.43
N LYS A 75 -0.54 20.06 -7.22
CA LYS A 75 -0.45 20.91 -6.05
C LYS A 75 0.75 20.52 -5.20
N VAL A 76 1.62 21.48 -4.93
CA VAL A 76 2.66 21.32 -3.92
C VAL A 76 2.02 21.44 -2.53
N VAL A 77 2.29 20.45 -1.68
CA VAL A 77 1.77 20.34 -0.32
C VAL A 77 2.95 20.11 0.63
N SER A 78 3.04 20.92 1.69
CA SER A 78 4.04 20.72 2.73
C SER A 78 3.68 19.51 3.59
N LEU A 79 4.67 18.68 3.89
CA LEU A 79 4.51 17.57 4.82
C LEU A 79 4.57 18.10 6.27
N PRO A 80 3.77 17.54 7.19
CA PRO A 80 3.78 17.94 8.60
C PRO A 80 4.99 17.41 9.37
N PHE A 81 5.73 16.45 8.79
CA PHE A 81 6.98 15.89 9.28
C PHE A 81 7.91 15.60 8.08
N PRO A 82 9.25 15.61 8.27
CA PRO A 82 10.16 15.17 7.22
C PRO A 82 9.91 13.69 6.89
N PHE A 83 9.67 13.39 5.61
CA PHE A 83 9.45 12.03 5.14
C PHE A 83 10.65 11.56 4.32
N THR A 84 11.31 10.50 4.76
CA THR A 84 12.45 9.91 4.05
C THR A 84 11.96 8.90 3.02
N PHE A 85 12.38 9.05 1.77
CA PHE A 85 12.05 8.17 0.65
C PHE A 85 13.27 7.93 -0.22
N TYR A 86 13.64 6.66 -0.43
CA TYR A 86 14.91 6.26 -1.04
C TYR A 86 16.12 6.99 -0.42
N GLY A 87 16.14 7.09 0.91
CA GLY A 87 17.25 7.65 1.69
C GLY A 87 17.36 9.17 1.63
N THR A 88 16.43 9.85 0.97
CA THR A 88 16.37 11.31 0.89
C THR A 88 15.18 11.82 1.69
N ALA A 89 15.41 12.80 2.57
CA ALA A 89 14.34 13.44 3.33
C ALA A 89 13.65 14.56 2.53
N TYR A 90 12.33 14.58 2.58
CA TYR A 90 11.48 15.58 1.92
C TYR A 90 10.57 16.27 2.94
N ASP A 91 10.43 17.59 2.81
CA ASP A 91 9.51 18.41 3.61
C ASP A 91 8.22 18.76 2.85
N LEU A 92 8.12 18.34 1.59
CA LEU A 92 6.99 18.62 0.71
C LEU A 92 6.85 17.53 -0.36
N ILE A 93 5.65 17.43 -0.90
CA ILE A 93 5.28 16.57 -2.01
C ILE A 93 4.51 17.35 -3.05
N THR A 94 4.45 16.84 -4.28
CA THR A 94 3.55 17.34 -5.32
C THR A 94 2.49 16.29 -5.62
N VAL A 95 1.23 16.61 -5.33
CA VAL A 95 0.06 15.75 -5.55
C VAL A 95 -0.56 16.06 -6.91
N SER A 96 -0.86 15.03 -7.69
CA SER A 96 -1.52 15.17 -8.98
C SER A 96 -3.00 14.80 -8.93
N SER A 97 -3.79 15.48 -9.77
CA SER A 97 -5.15 15.07 -10.11
C SER A 97 -5.23 13.64 -10.67
N ASN A 98 -4.16 13.18 -11.32
CA ASN A 98 -4.03 11.89 -12.01
C ASN A 98 -3.49 10.76 -11.12
N GLY A 99 -3.77 10.82 -9.81
CA GLY A 99 -3.56 9.70 -8.88
C GLY A 99 -2.11 9.33 -8.55
N TRP A 100 -1.17 10.24 -8.80
CA TRP A 100 0.23 10.08 -8.41
C TRP A 100 0.72 11.21 -7.51
N ILE A 101 1.80 10.93 -6.78
CA ILE A 101 2.53 11.87 -5.93
C ILE A 101 4.01 11.85 -6.34
N ALA A 102 4.63 13.01 -6.49
CA ALA A 102 6.09 13.14 -6.58
C ALA A 102 6.64 13.62 -5.24
N MET A 103 7.77 13.06 -4.80
CA MET A 103 8.46 13.61 -3.62
C MET A 103 9.23 14.86 -4.03
N GLY A 104 9.04 15.96 -3.30
CA GLY A 104 9.56 17.25 -3.71
C GLY A 104 8.64 18.02 -4.69
N GLU A 105 9.20 19.06 -5.31
CA GLU A 105 8.50 19.89 -6.30
C GLU A 105 8.69 19.34 -7.70
N THR A 106 7.62 19.28 -8.49
CA THR A 106 7.69 19.05 -9.93
C THR A 106 6.73 19.96 -10.68
N THR A 107 7.05 20.23 -11.95
CA THR A 107 6.15 20.94 -12.88
C THR A 107 5.45 20.00 -13.85
N LEU A 108 5.73 18.69 -13.78
CA LEU A 108 5.10 17.68 -14.62
C LEU A 108 3.64 17.48 -14.21
N LYS A 109 2.76 17.33 -15.20
CA LYS A 109 1.31 17.15 -15.02
C LYS A 109 0.81 15.91 -15.78
N SER A 110 1.64 14.87 -15.89
CA SER A 110 1.35 13.76 -16.83
C SER A 110 0.13 12.95 -16.41
N PHE A 111 -0.91 12.94 -17.24
CA PHE A 111 -2.01 11.97 -17.16
C PHE A 111 -1.64 10.61 -17.74
N ARG A 112 -0.75 10.60 -18.74
CA ARG A 112 -0.36 9.37 -19.42
C ARG A 112 0.59 8.59 -18.53
N ASN A 113 0.15 7.40 -18.14
CA ASN A 113 0.93 6.47 -17.36
C ASN A 113 1.91 5.65 -18.22
N TYR A 114 2.96 5.18 -17.57
CA TYR A 114 4.07 4.42 -18.13
C TYR A 114 4.47 3.31 -17.15
N PRO A 115 5.26 2.31 -17.58
CA PRO A 115 5.83 1.34 -16.65
C PRO A 115 6.79 2.04 -15.67
N ILE A 116 6.92 1.46 -14.49
CA ILE A 116 7.80 1.90 -13.41
C ILE A 116 8.80 0.75 -13.10
N PRO A 117 10.08 1.03 -12.79
CA PRO A 117 10.72 2.33 -12.89
C PRO A 117 10.89 2.77 -14.36
N GLY A 118 10.84 4.08 -14.61
CA GLY A 118 11.14 4.64 -15.92
C GLY A 118 10.82 6.14 -16.06
N ALA A 119 11.52 6.80 -16.98
CA ALA A 119 11.44 8.27 -17.18
C ALA A 119 10.12 8.80 -17.79
N GLY A 120 9.02 8.03 -17.73
CA GLY A 120 7.72 8.41 -18.27
C GLY A 120 6.93 9.36 -17.36
N GLY A 121 7.23 9.38 -16.07
CA GLY A 121 6.56 10.18 -15.04
C GLY A 121 7.48 11.19 -14.36
N PRO A 122 7.01 11.87 -13.31
CA PRO A 122 7.90 12.52 -12.35
C PRO A 122 8.74 11.48 -11.61
N SER A 123 9.91 11.88 -11.12
CA SER A 123 10.76 11.04 -10.28
C SER A 123 11.40 11.94 -9.21
N PRO A 124 11.51 11.49 -7.96
CA PRO A 124 10.96 10.26 -7.38
C PRO A 124 9.42 10.28 -7.27
N MET A 125 8.79 9.11 -7.32
CA MET A 125 7.33 9.00 -7.47
C MET A 125 6.71 7.86 -6.69
N ILE A 126 5.46 8.11 -6.25
CA ILE A 126 4.49 7.14 -5.77
C ILE A 126 3.29 7.20 -6.73
N ALA A 127 3.12 6.18 -7.55
CA ALA A 127 1.95 5.98 -8.39
C ALA A 127 0.92 5.16 -7.60
N ALA A 128 -0.08 5.82 -7.01
CA ALA A 128 -1.11 5.15 -6.22
C ALA A 128 -2.24 4.64 -7.11
N PHE A 129 -2.65 5.43 -8.09
CA PHE A 129 -3.52 5.02 -9.18
C PHE A 129 -3.23 5.94 -10.36
N TRP A 130 -2.06 5.78 -10.99
CA TRP A 130 -1.66 6.69 -12.05
C TRP A 130 -2.42 6.38 -13.34
N ASP A 131 -3.38 7.23 -13.66
CA ASP A 131 -4.24 7.16 -14.84
C ASP A 131 -4.78 8.56 -15.18
N ASP A 132 -5.48 8.70 -16.31
CA ASP A 132 -6.20 9.93 -16.68
C ASP A 132 -7.50 10.04 -15.87
N LEU A 133 -7.46 10.84 -14.79
CA LEU A 133 -8.56 11.02 -13.85
C LEU A 133 -9.19 12.41 -13.96
N LYS A 134 -10.49 12.48 -13.65
CA LYS A 134 -11.25 13.72 -13.57
C LYS A 134 -11.50 14.07 -12.11
N VAL A 135 -11.00 15.24 -11.70
CA VAL A 135 -11.27 15.89 -10.42
C VAL A 135 -12.29 17.02 -10.63
N SER A 136 -13.40 16.69 -11.31
CA SER A 136 -14.49 17.62 -11.60
C SER A 136 -15.84 17.05 -11.14
N GLY A 137 -16.83 17.93 -10.94
CA GLY A 137 -18.11 17.55 -10.34
C GLY A 137 -17.93 17.06 -8.90
N ALA A 138 -18.20 15.78 -8.67
CA ALA A 138 -18.07 15.13 -7.36
C ALA A 138 -16.63 14.66 -7.04
N GLY A 139 -15.69 14.66 -7.98
CA GLY A 139 -14.30 14.31 -7.70
C GLY A 139 -13.55 15.44 -7.01
N LYS A 140 -12.90 15.15 -5.88
CA LYS A 140 -12.04 16.08 -5.13
C LYS A 140 -10.83 15.33 -4.55
N VAL A 141 -9.77 16.09 -4.26
CA VAL A 141 -8.58 15.57 -3.58
C VAL A 141 -8.42 16.31 -2.26
N PHE A 142 -8.23 15.56 -1.18
CA PHE A 142 -8.12 16.08 0.17
C PHE A 142 -6.77 15.75 0.77
N SER A 143 -6.35 16.57 1.74
CA SER A 143 -5.24 16.24 2.61
C SER A 143 -5.62 16.43 4.08
N TYR A 144 -5.07 15.60 4.96
CA TYR A 144 -5.27 15.69 6.40
C TYR A 144 -4.02 15.23 7.14
N TYR A 145 -3.65 15.95 8.21
CA TYR A 145 -2.65 15.49 9.16
C TYR A 145 -3.36 14.98 10.41
N ASP A 146 -3.32 13.66 10.61
CA ASP A 146 -3.78 13.00 11.83
C ASP A 146 -2.63 12.99 12.83
N GLU A 147 -2.51 14.08 13.59
CA GLU A 147 -1.44 14.29 14.58
C GLU A 147 -1.39 13.17 15.64
N PRO A 148 -2.51 12.74 16.28
CA PRO A 148 -2.49 11.60 17.21
C PRO A 148 -2.06 10.28 16.56
N GLY A 149 -2.42 10.08 15.28
CA GLY A 149 -2.04 8.89 14.51
C GLY A 149 -0.66 8.95 13.87
N HIS A 150 0.09 10.05 14.04
CA HIS A 150 1.41 10.28 13.43
C HIS A 150 1.44 9.99 11.93
N ARG A 151 0.40 10.42 11.21
CA ARG A 151 0.23 10.11 9.78
C ARG A 151 -0.35 11.26 8.99
N PHE A 152 0.11 11.40 7.76
CA PHE A 152 -0.38 12.39 6.80
C PHE A 152 -1.08 11.67 5.65
N ILE A 153 -2.30 12.08 5.33
CA ILE A 153 -3.21 11.37 4.43
C ILE A 153 -3.52 12.26 3.24
N VAL A 154 -3.47 11.69 2.04
CA VAL A 154 -3.96 12.30 0.80
C VAL A 154 -5.02 11.38 0.20
N GLU A 155 -6.24 11.86 0.04
CA GLU A 155 -7.39 11.09 -0.45
C GLU A 155 -7.87 11.64 -1.80
N TRP A 156 -8.05 10.77 -2.79
CA TRP A 156 -8.82 11.04 -4.00
C TRP A 156 -10.23 10.49 -3.81
N SER A 157 -11.20 11.38 -3.66
CA SER A 157 -12.57 11.06 -3.25
C SER A 157 -13.56 11.32 -4.37
N GLY A 158 -14.24 10.27 -4.83
CA GLY A 158 -15.22 10.28 -5.90
C GLY A 158 -14.67 10.75 -7.25
N VAL A 159 -13.36 10.59 -7.47
CA VAL A 159 -12.74 10.91 -8.77
C VAL A 159 -13.18 9.89 -9.82
N GLN A 160 -13.02 10.21 -11.10
CA GLN A 160 -13.49 9.33 -12.15
C GLN A 160 -12.46 9.15 -13.26
N THR A 161 -12.31 7.94 -13.78
CA THR A 161 -11.52 7.74 -15.01
C THR A 161 -12.07 8.60 -16.15
N TYR A 162 -11.19 9.20 -16.94
CA TYR A 162 -11.59 10.09 -18.03
C TYR A 162 -12.50 9.38 -19.02
N GLN A 163 -12.09 8.18 -19.46
CA GLN A 163 -12.71 7.43 -20.55
C GLN A 163 -14.07 6.81 -20.18
N GLN A 164 -14.13 6.07 -19.06
CA GLN A 164 -15.33 5.31 -18.68
C GLN A 164 -16.20 6.04 -17.65
N SER A 165 -15.68 7.09 -17.02
CA SER A 165 -16.31 7.73 -15.86
C SER A 165 -16.56 6.75 -14.70
N SER A 166 -15.72 5.71 -14.62
CA SER A 166 -15.72 4.78 -13.49
C SER A 166 -15.22 5.53 -12.26
N GLN A 167 -15.92 5.38 -11.14
CA GLN A 167 -15.56 6.05 -9.89
C GLN A 167 -14.36 5.38 -9.24
N GLU A 168 -13.47 6.17 -8.67
CA GLU A 168 -12.35 5.73 -7.83
C GLU A 168 -12.38 6.46 -6.50
N ASP A 169 -12.08 5.73 -5.43
CA ASP A 169 -11.89 6.24 -4.07
C ASP A 169 -10.65 5.56 -3.49
N PHE A 170 -9.57 6.30 -3.35
CA PHE A 170 -8.31 5.77 -2.82
C PHE A 170 -7.53 6.81 -2.02
N GLU A 171 -6.68 6.35 -1.12
CA GLU A 171 -5.85 7.22 -0.27
C GLU A 171 -4.41 6.74 -0.18
N VAL A 172 -3.50 7.68 0.03
CA VAL A 172 -2.09 7.46 0.36
C VAL A 172 -1.83 8.03 1.75
N ILE A 173 -1.34 7.18 2.64
CA ILE A 173 -1.04 7.50 4.02
C ILE A 173 0.47 7.41 4.24
N PHE A 174 1.09 8.55 4.48
CA PHE A 174 2.48 8.66 4.92
C PHE A 174 2.54 8.51 6.43
N ARG A 175 3.34 7.58 6.93
CA ARG A 175 3.58 7.39 8.36
C ARG A 175 4.85 8.11 8.78
N ASP A 176 4.81 8.84 9.90
CA ASP A 176 5.95 9.59 10.42
C ASP A 176 7.14 8.66 10.66
N PRO A 177 8.28 8.81 9.93
CA PRO A 177 9.43 7.92 10.06
C PRO A 177 10.11 8.01 11.42
N THR A 178 9.82 9.04 12.23
CA THR A 178 10.35 9.18 13.60
C THR A 178 9.53 8.39 14.63
N TYR A 179 8.29 8.03 14.30
CA TYR A 179 7.42 7.20 15.12
C TYR A 179 7.38 5.75 14.62
N PHE A 180 7.18 5.55 13.32
CA PHE A 180 7.14 4.24 12.67
C PHE A 180 8.52 3.89 12.08
N LEU A 181 9.46 3.49 12.94
CA LEU A 181 10.87 3.30 12.59
C LEU A 181 11.12 2.10 11.67
N THR A 182 11.58 2.31 10.44
CA THR A 182 12.01 1.22 9.54
C THR A 182 13.53 0.96 9.64
N PRO A 183 14.04 -0.20 9.15
CA PRO A 183 15.48 -0.52 9.21
C PRO A 183 16.39 0.50 8.51
N THR A 184 15.89 1.16 7.46
CA THR A 184 16.64 2.16 6.70
C THR A 184 16.37 3.60 7.17
N GLY A 185 15.35 3.80 8.01
CA GLY A 185 14.87 5.13 8.40
C GLY A 185 13.98 5.81 7.35
N ASP A 186 13.61 5.09 6.28
CA ASP A 186 12.61 5.51 5.31
C ASP A 186 11.20 5.43 5.90
N GLY A 187 10.29 6.28 5.44
CA GLY A 187 8.90 6.24 5.88
C GLY A 187 8.11 5.11 5.23
N GLU A 188 7.13 4.60 5.97
CA GLU A 188 6.14 3.65 5.44
C GLU A 188 5.05 4.40 4.68
N ILE A 189 4.60 3.82 3.56
CA ILE A 189 3.52 4.36 2.74
C ILE A 189 2.43 3.29 2.66
N LEU A 190 1.23 3.61 3.16
CA LEU A 190 0.06 2.75 3.03
C LEU A 190 -0.86 3.33 1.95
N ILE A 191 -1.26 2.51 0.99
CA ILE A 191 -2.23 2.86 -0.04
C ILE A 191 -3.48 2.02 0.20
N GLN A 192 -4.66 2.64 0.25
CA GLN A 192 -5.92 1.94 0.44
C GLN A 192 -6.90 2.28 -0.68
N TYR A 193 -7.63 1.27 -1.16
CA TYR A 193 -8.60 1.42 -2.24
C TYR A 193 -9.99 1.06 -1.70
N LYS A 194 -10.85 2.06 -1.52
CA LYS A 194 -12.26 1.84 -1.17
C LYS A 194 -13.08 1.45 -2.38
N THR A 195 -12.88 2.16 -3.48
CA THR A 195 -13.46 1.86 -4.79
C THR A 195 -12.32 1.77 -5.80
N PHE A 196 -12.19 0.64 -6.48
CA PHE A 196 -11.14 0.36 -7.46
C PHE A 196 -11.74 -0.15 -8.78
N ASN A 197 -11.74 0.68 -9.82
CA ASN A 197 -12.25 0.36 -11.16
C ASN A 197 -11.19 0.59 -12.25
N ASN A 198 -10.19 -0.28 -12.30
CA ASN A 198 -9.17 -0.28 -13.34
C ASN A 198 -9.74 -0.62 -14.74
N THR A 199 -10.26 0.39 -15.43
CA THR A 199 -11.18 0.23 -16.57
C THR A 199 -10.78 1.03 -17.82
N SER A 200 -9.77 1.89 -17.71
CA SER A 200 -9.22 2.65 -18.84
C SER A 200 -8.60 1.68 -19.86
N TYR A 201 -8.78 1.96 -21.15
CA TYR A 201 -8.31 1.10 -22.23
C TYR A 201 -7.77 1.92 -23.41
N ASN A 202 -6.83 1.34 -24.15
CA ASN A 202 -6.33 1.99 -25.35
C ASN A 202 -7.36 1.93 -26.50
N GLY A 203 -7.99 3.07 -26.80
CA GLY A 203 -8.95 3.23 -27.90
C GLY A 203 -8.35 3.43 -29.30
N GLY A 204 -7.01 3.38 -29.46
CA GLY A 204 -6.33 3.50 -30.75
C GLY A 204 -6.29 4.92 -31.34
N GLY A 205 -6.60 5.95 -30.56
CA GLY A 205 -6.59 7.36 -30.96
C GLY A 205 -5.25 8.07 -30.69
N PRO A 206 -5.05 9.30 -31.23
CA PRO A 206 -3.83 10.08 -30.99
C PRO A 206 -3.63 10.51 -29.53
N GLN A 207 -4.69 10.51 -28.72
CA GLN A 207 -4.64 10.67 -27.27
C GLN A 207 -4.69 9.26 -26.63
N ASN A 208 -3.53 8.63 -26.46
CA ASN A 208 -3.44 7.41 -25.65
C ASN A 208 -3.56 7.82 -24.18
N HIS A 209 -4.68 7.47 -23.55
CA HIS A 209 -5.04 7.76 -22.15
C HIS A 209 -4.47 6.75 -21.15
N GLY A 210 -3.43 6.01 -21.56
CA GLY A 210 -3.05 4.80 -20.83
C GLY A 210 -3.91 3.60 -21.23
N ASN A 211 -3.47 2.43 -20.80
CA ASN A 211 -4.27 1.21 -20.84
C ASN A 211 -4.21 0.70 -19.41
N TYR A 212 -5.28 0.88 -18.65
CA TYR A 212 -5.30 0.64 -17.20
C TYR A 212 -4.35 1.57 -16.43
N CYS A 213 -4.47 1.62 -15.11
CA CYS A 213 -3.61 2.42 -14.25
C CYS A 213 -2.19 1.81 -14.11
N THR A 214 -1.23 2.65 -13.70
CA THR A 214 0.05 2.20 -13.14
C THR A 214 0.02 2.35 -11.62
N ILE A 215 0.53 1.34 -10.91
CA ILE A 215 0.73 1.39 -9.46
C ILE A 215 2.16 0.95 -9.14
N GLY A 216 2.84 1.70 -8.29
CA GLY A 216 4.23 1.42 -7.92
C GLY A 216 4.97 2.63 -7.35
N ILE A 217 6.27 2.44 -7.13
CA ILE A 217 7.20 3.47 -6.65
C ILE A 217 8.49 3.47 -7.45
N GLU A 218 9.14 4.62 -7.56
CA GLU A 218 10.49 4.74 -8.08
C GLU A 218 11.30 5.85 -7.41
N ASP A 219 12.61 5.64 -7.44
CA ASP A 219 13.61 6.56 -6.93
C ASP A 219 13.81 7.79 -7.82
N ALA A 220 14.65 8.72 -7.38
CA ALA A 220 14.93 9.94 -8.13
C ALA A 220 15.64 9.70 -9.47
N SER A 221 16.26 8.54 -9.67
CA SER A 221 16.93 8.19 -10.94
C SER A 221 15.98 7.58 -11.97
N ALA A 222 14.78 7.15 -11.57
CA ALA A 222 13.83 6.39 -12.38
C ALA A 222 14.41 5.06 -12.91
N VAL A 223 15.35 4.48 -12.16
CA VAL A 223 16.00 3.19 -12.49
C VAL A 223 15.76 2.16 -11.38
N VAL A 224 15.57 2.60 -10.14
CA VAL A 224 15.23 1.74 -9.01
C VAL A 224 13.77 1.96 -8.64
N GLY A 225 13.01 0.89 -8.47
CA GLY A 225 11.59 0.97 -8.16
C GLY A 225 10.90 -0.38 -8.18
N LEU A 226 9.64 -0.38 -7.73
CA LEU A 226 8.74 -1.52 -7.80
C LEU A 226 7.47 -1.12 -8.54
N GLN A 227 7.14 -1.86 -9.61
CA GLN A 227 5.85 -1.76 -10.28
C GLN A 227 4.95 -2.90 -9.83
N TYR A 228 3.88 -2.54 -9.16
CA TYR A 228 2.85 -3.47 -8.73
C TYR A 228 1.91 -3.84 -9.88
N THR A 229 1.53 -2.86 -10.72
CA THR A 229 0.82 -3.14 -11.97
C THR A 229 1.05 -2.06 -13.02
N PHE A 230 1.00 -2.47 -14.29
CA PHE A 230 0.91 -1.63 -15.47
C PHE A 230 0.23 -2.42 -16.58
N ASN A 231 -0.61 -1.79 -17.41
CA ASN A 231 -1.37 -2.48 -18.47
C ASN A 231 -2.26 -3.62 -17.97
N ASN A 232 -2.68 -3.61 -16.69
CA ASN A 232 -3.41 -4.70 -16.04
C ASN A 232 -2.63 -6.03 -16.01
N GLU A 233 -1.31 -5.96 -16.07
CA GLU A 233 -0.39 -7.06 -15.80
C GLU A 233 0.17 -6.91 -14.39
N TYR A 234 0.26 -8.03 -13.67
CA TYR A 234 0.73 -8.10 -12.29
C TYR A 234 1.95 -9.04 -12.21
N PRO A 235 3.00 -8.71 -11.44
CA PRO A 235 4.01 -9.68 -11.04
C PRO A 235 3.39 -10.90 -10.34
N THR A 236 4.09 -12.04 -10.32
CA THR A 236 3.62 -13.25 -9.62
C THR A 236 3.33 -13.01 -8.14
N ALA A 237 4.10 -12.11 -7.51
CA ALA A 237 4.04 -11.76 -6.10
C ALA A 237 3.08 -10.58 -5.81
N ALA A 238 2.08 -10.38 -6.67
CA ALA A 238 1.16 -9.26 -6.54
C ALA A 238 -0.26 -9.75 -6.78
N MET A 239 -1.09 -9.74 -5.74
CA MET A 239 -2.51 -10.03 -5.86
C MET A 239 -3.20 -8.97 -6.74
N PRO A 240 -4.09 -9.37 -7.68
CA PRO A 240 -4.96 -8.43 -8.39
C PRO A 240 -5.81 -7.61 -7.41
N LEU A 241 -5.80 -6.29 -7.55
CA LEU A 241 -6.50 -5.37 -6.64
C LEU A 241 -7.98 -5.23 -6.97
N GLY A 242 -8.75 -4.90 -5.96
CA GLY A 242 -10.18 -4.64 -6.03
C GLY A 242 -10.64 -3.66 -4.96
N ASN A 243 -11.96 -3.51 -4.81
CA ASN A 243 -12.51 -2.73 -3.70
C ASN A 243 -12.04 -3.31 -2.35
N GLU A 244 -11.84 -2.42 -1.39
CA GLU A 244 -11.49 -2.76 -0.02
C GLU A 244 -10.16 -3.53 0.09
N THR A 245 -9.18 -3.16 -0.74
CA THR A 245 -7.81 -3.71 -0.72
C THR A 245 -6.81 -2.64 -0.29
N ALA A 246 -5.62 -3.07 0.15
CA ALA A 246 -4.57 -2.16 0.60
C ALA A 246 -3.17 -2.68 0.24
N LEU A 247 -2.22 -1.75 0.12
CA LEU A 247 -0.80 -1.99 -0.09
C LEU A 247 0.04 -1.28 0.97
N MET A 248 0.98 -1.98 1.60
CA MET A 248 1.98 -1.41 2.48
C MET A 248 3.33 -1.40 1.77
N ILE A 249 3.94 -0.23 1.67
CA ILE A 249 5.26 -0.03 1.09
C ILE A 249 6.22 0.32 2.22
N THR A 250 7.22 -0.52 2.43
CA THR A 250 8.13 -0.38 3.57
C THR A 250 9.48 -1.03 3.27
N THR A 251 10.52 -0.62 4.00
CA THR A 251 11.83 -1.30 4.00
C THR A 251 11.94 -2.34 5.12
N ARG A 252 10.85 -2.61 5.85
CA ARG A 252 10.75 -3.81 6.70
C ARG A 252 10.67 -5.04 5.80
N GLY A 253 11.71 -5.86 5.85
CA GLY A 253 11.74 -7.15 5.18
C GLY A 253 10.69 -8.11 5.74
N GLY A 254 10.61 -9.30 5.13
CA GLY A 254 9.58 -10.30 5.38
C GLY A 254 9.69 -10.99 6.75
N SER A 255 9.50 -10.23 7.83
CA SER A 255 9.19 -10.80 9.14
C SER A 255 7.89 -11.57 8.98
N VAL A 256 8.04 -12.90 8.87
CA VAL A 256 6.92 -13.83 8.83
C VAL A 256 6.22 -13.74 10.18
N ARG A 257 4.89 -13.63 10.16
CA ARG A 257 4.07 -13.73 11.38
C ARG A 257 4.41 -15.03 12.09
N VAL A 258 4.35 -15.01 13.42
CA VAL A 258 4.39 -16.26 14.18
C VAL A 258 3.15 -17.07 13.77
N TYR A 259 3.37 -18.25 13.21
CA TYR A 259 2.28 -19.06 12.68
C TYR A 259 1.36 -19.49 13.82
N GLY A 260 0.11 -19.02 13.81
CA GLY A 260 -0.86 -19.24 14.89
C GLY A 260 -1.02 -18.10 15.88
N ASP A 261 -0.27 -17.01 15.74
CA ASP A 261 -0.54 -15.73 16.43
C ASP A 261 -1.79 -15.08 15.79
N VAL A 262 -2.96 -15.44 16.29
CA VAL A 262 -4.24 -14.93 15.78
C VAL A 262 -4.63 -13.61 16.43
N ASN A 263 -4.03 -13.26 17.57
CA ASN A 263 -4.32 -12.05 18.31
C ASN A 263 -3.40 -10.86 17.92
N GLN A 264 -2.33 -11.15 17.17
CA GLN A 264 -1.35 -10.22 16.58
C GLN A 264 -0.47 -9.52 17.61
N ASP A 265 -0.05 -10.22 18.66
CA ASP A 265 0.89 -9.71 19.68
C ASP A 265 2.34 -10.17 19.51
N ASP A 266 2.65 -10.85 18.40
CA ASP A 266 3.95 -11.43 18.06
C ASP A 266 4.38 -12.59 18.98
N GLU A 267 3.48 -13.14 19.80
CA GLU A 267 3.68 -14.35 20.61
C GLU A 267 2.70 -15.45 20.17
N LEU A 268 3.10 -16.73 20.28
CA LEU A 268 2.18 -17.87 20.11
C LEU A 268 1.90 -18.45 21.49
N ASP A 269 0.72 -18.14 22.05
CA ASP A 269 0.39 -18.52 23.41
C ASP A 269 -1.09 -18.86 23.67
N ILE A 270 -1.46 -18.97 24.94
CA ILE A 270 -2.82 -19.33 25.35
C ILE A 270 -3.87 -18.27 25.01
N PHE A 271 -3.47 -17.01 24.79
CA PHE A 271 -4.36 -15.93 24.38
C PHE A 271 -4.76 -16.04 22.90
N ASP A 272 -3.92 -16.64 22.05
CA ASP A 272 -4.29 -17.01 20.68
C ASP A 272 -5.38 -18.07 20.67
N LEU A 273 -5.20 -19.11 21.48
CA LEU A 273 -6.21 -20.15 21.67
C LEU A 273 -7.53 -19.59 22.16
N GLN A 274 -7.49 -18.62 23.07
CA GLN A 274 -8.69 -17.96 23.58
C GLN A 274 -9.38 -17.14 22.47
N THR A 275 -8.60 -16.43 21.66
CA THR A 275 -9.09 -15.62 20.54
C THR A 275 -9.75 -16.50 19.47
N LEU A 276 -9.11 -17.61 19.09
CA LEU A 276 -9.67 -18.58 18.15
C LEU A 276 -10.92 -19.28 18.70
N ALA A 277 -10.92 -19.65 19.98
CA ALA A 277 -12.09 -20.25 20.62
C ALA A 277 -13.30 -19.30 20.65
N ASN A 278 -13.08 -18.01 20.93
CA ASN A 278 -14.15 -17.00 20.91
C ASN A 278 -14.71 -16.83 19.49
N TYR A 279 -13.86 -16.80 18.48
CA TYR A 279 -14.30 -16.75 17.08
C TYR A 279 -15.16 -17.96 16.70
N LEU A 280 -14.78 -19.18 17.12
CA LEU A 280 -15.58 -20.39 16.86
C LEU A 280 -16.94 -20.38 17.57
N LEU A 281 -17.07 -19.66 18.69
CA LEU A 281 -18.31 -19.55 19.45
C LEU A 281 -19.24 -18.46 18.90
N ASP A 282 -18.70 -17.29 18.61
CA ASP A 282 -19.46 -16.09 18.29
C ASP A 282 -19.51 -15.80 16.78
N ASN A 283 -18.61 -16.42 16.00
CA ASN A 283 -18.45 -16.24 14.56
C ASN A 283 -18.34 -14.75 14.17
N ASP A 284 -17.61 -13.97 14.98
CA ASP A 284 -17.43 -12.54 14.80
C ASP A 284 -16.13 -12.26 14.02
N PRO A 285 -16.20 -11.93 12.72
CA PRO A 285 -15.04 -11.65 11.88
C PRO A 285 -14.36 -10.31 12.22
N SER A 286 -14.91 -9.51 13.15
CA SER A 286 -14.24 -8.30 13.62
C SER A 286 -13.14 -8.56 14.64
N VAL A 287 -13.10 -9.77 15.21
CA VAL A 287 -12.16 -10.15 16.28
C VAL A 287 -10.88 -10.77 15.71
N LEU A 288 -10.99 -11.52 14.61
CA LEU A 288 -9.84 -12.11 13.91
C LEU A 288 -10.17 -12.35 12.43
N SER A 289 -9.12 -12.40 11.60
CA SER A 289 -9.27 -12.76 10.19
C SER A 289 -9.49 -14.28 10.06
N PRO A 290 -10.56 -14.75 9.37
CA PRO A 290 -10.79 -16.18 9.16
C PRO A 290 -9.62 -16.87 8.44
N PHE A 291 -8.85 -16.13 7.64
CA PHE A 291 -7.66 -16.64 6.98
C PHE A 291 -6.52 -16.94 7.96
N MET A 292 -6.38 -16.14 9.02
CA MET A 292 -5.38 -16.39 10.07
C MET A 292 -5.77 -17.54 11.00
N ALA A 293 -7.07 -17.82 11.10
CA ALA A 293 -7.60 -18.86 11.96
C ALA A 293 -7.66 -20.25 11.31
N ASP A 294 -7.36 -20.37 10.01
CA ASP A 294 -7.20 -21.64 9.30
C ASP A 294 -5.77 -22.17 9.47
N ILE A 295 -5.50 -22.71 10.66
CA ILE A 295 -4.16 -23.16 11.11
C ILE A 295 -3.72 -24.43 10.38
N ASN A 296 -4.65 -25.22 9.84
CA ASN A 296 -4.31 -26.43 9.08
C ASN A 296 -4.32 -26.21 7.56
N SER A 297 -4.75 -25.02 7.10
CA SER A 297 -4.84 -24.60 5.70
C SER A 297 -5.76 -25.48 4.84
N ASP A 298 -6.88 -25.95 5.40
CA ASP A 298 -7.89 -26.73 4.69
C ASP A 298 -9.06 -25.89 4.11
N GLY A 299 -8.99 -24.58 4.30
CA GLY A 299 -9.98 -23.60 3.84
C GLY A 299 -11.16 -23.46 4.79
N ARG A 300 -11.08 -23.99 6.01
CA ARG A 300 -12.11 -23.86 7.04
C ARG A 300 -11.49 -23.46 8.36
N VAL A 301 -12.25 -22.69 9.15
CA VAL A 301 -11.92 -22.40 10.54
C VAL A 301 -12.83 -23.26 11.41
N ASP A 302 -12.29 -24.32 12.01
CA ASP A 302 -13.02 -25.24 12.86
C ASP A 302 -12.21 -25.74 14.08
N LEU A 303 -12.73 -26.76 14.75
CA LEU A 303 -12.10 -27.29 15.97
C LEU A 303 -10.71 -27.90 15.69
N ILE A 304 -10.44 -28.33 14.45
CA ILE A 304 -9.14 -28.87 14.05
C ILE A 304 -8.07 -27.79 14.12
N ASP A 305 -8.39 -26.54 13.76
CA ASP A 305 -7.47 -25.41 13.88
C ASP A 305 -7.11 -25.12 15.33
N LEU A 306 -8.12 -25.13 16.21
CA LEU A 306 -7.93 -24.94 17.65
C LEU A 306 -7.05 -26.05 18.25
N ILE A 307 -7.26 -27.31 17.84
CA ILE A 307 -6.45 -28.45 18.28
C ILE A 307 -5.01 -28.33 17.76
N THR A 308 -4.83 -27.87 16.52
CA THR A 308 -3.52 -27.71 15.89
C THR A 308 -2.73 -26.61 16.56
N MET A 309 -3.35 -25.47 16.86
CA MET A 309 -2.77 -24.38 17.63
C MET A 309 -2.37 -24.83 19.05
N PHE A 310 -3.23 -25.58 19.73
CA PHE A 310 -2.92 -26.12 21.07
C PHE A 310 -1.70 -27.04 21.06
N GLN A 311 -1.56 -27.86 20.01
CA GLN A 311 -0.38 -28.71 19.84
C GLN A 311 0.87 -27.90 19.54
N ALA A 312 0.77 -26.81 18.76
CA ALA A 312 1.90 -25.93 18.46
C ALA A 312 2.46 -25.30 19.75
N ILE A 313 1.59 -24.69 20.57
CA ILE A 313 1.96 -24.05 21.84
C ILE A 313 2.64 -25.06 22.80
N LEU A 314 2.08 -26.27 22.93
CA LEU A 314 2.65 -27.31 23.80
C LEU A 314 4.01 -27.85 23.35
N ASN A 315 4.36 -27.70 22.06
CA ASN A 315 5.61 -28.20 21.51
C ASN A 315 6.74 -27.15 21.51
N GLU A 316 6.43 -25.88 21.82
CA GLU A 316 7.40 -24.79 21.95
C GLU A 316 7.93 -24.59 23.39
N GLU A 317 7.28 -25.21 24.41
CA GLU A 317 7.76 -25.29 25.81
C GLU A 317 8.76 -26.43 26.07
#